data_AF-A0A9X5XLF7-F1
#
_entry.id   AF-A0A9X5XLF7-F1
#
_cell.length_a   1.000
_cell.length_b   1.000
_cell.length_c   1.000
_cell.angle_alpha   90.00
_cell.angle_beta   90.00
_cell.angle_gamma   90.00
#
_symmetry.space_group_name_H-M   'P 1'
#
loop_
_entity.id
_entity.type
_entity.pdbx_description
1 polymer ?
#
loop_
_entity_poly.entity_id
_entity_poly.type
_entity_poly.pdbx_seq_one_letter_code
_entity_poly.pdbx_strand_id
1 'polypeptide(L)'
;MLFPSGLVASGGETVGSAGPRSVDAQYQECLEAYVVRARRVEEHSLAADWYALVVLTEMQMSVVQRDDGEMWIRQEFPAEEVVESAAARLRPILLEGDACFYQKALRAVGYFCRASPQDTEWVRATRAEWRSRVNPATAEEAGYWVVVSNAVTGENRDLHCHL
;
A
#
# COMPACT_ATOMS: atom_id res chain seq x y z
N MET A 1 80.75 2.62 9.39
CA MET A 1 80.08 2.13 8.17
C MET A 1 78.69 1.63 8.55
N LEU A 2 77.66 2.12 7.86
CA LEU A 2 76.36 1.49 7.52
C LEU A 2 75.35 1.10 8.64
N PHE A 3 74.21 1.81 8.67
CA PHE A 3 72.84 1.29 8.96
C PHE A 3 72.29 0.55 7.70
N PRO A 4 71.10 -0.13 7.64
CA PRO A 4 69.88 -0.03 8.48
C PRO A 4 68.98 -1.31 8.65
N SER A 5 67.79 -1.12 9.29
CA SER A 5 66.46 -1.73 9.00
C SER A 5 65.98 -3.08 9.63
N GLY A 6 64.72 -3.05 10.11
CA GLY A 6 63.80 -4.17 10.42
C GLY A 6 62.98 -3.89 11.70
N LEU A 7 61.71 -3.42 11.72
CA LEU A 7 60.43 -3.76 11.06
C LEU A 7 59.61 -4.86 11.79
N VAL A 8 58.64 -4.40 12.62
CA VAL A 8 57.20 -4.78 12.75
C VAL A 8 56.76 -6.18 13.24
N ALA A 9 55.87 -6.19 14.26
CA ALA A 9 54.49 -6.72 14.15
C ALA A 9 53.65 -6.29 15.37
N SER A 10 52.80 -5.27 15.20
CA SER A 10 51.63 -5.02 16.05
C SER A 10 50.40 -5.36 15.22
N GLY A 11 49.78 -6.50 15.51
CA GLY A 11 48.49 -6.89 14.95
C GLY A 11 47.38 -6.16 15.71
N GLY A 12 46.97 -5.01 15.19
CA GLY A 12 45.74 -4.34 15.61
C GLY A 12 44.61 -4.74 14.67
N GLU A 13 43.71 -5.59 15.18
CA GLU A 13 42.42 -5.89 14.59
C GLU A 13 41.62 -4.60 14.43
N THR A 14 41.42 -4.14 13.19
CA THR A 14 40.51 -3.03 12.91
C THR A 14 39.07 -3.55 12.91
N VAL A 15 38.43 -3.47 14.07
CA VAL A 15 36.97 -3.52 14.18
C VAL A 15 36.40 -2.40 13.31
N GLY A 16 35.68 -2.79 12.25
CA GLY A 16 34.97 -1.86 11.37
C GLY A 16 33.89 -1.11 12.13
N SER A 17 34.21 0.10 12.57
CA SER A 17 33.24 1.07 13.07
C SER A 17 32.39 1.55 11.89
N ALA A 18 31.16 1.05 11.79
CA ALA A 18 30.15 1.62 10.91
C ALA A 18 29.80 3.01 11.43
N GLY A 19 30.41 4.05 10.86
CA GLY A 19 30.05 5.43 11.13
C GLY A 19 28.57 5.70 10.85
N PRO A 20 28.00 6.81 11.38
CA PRO A 20 26.60 7.14 11.14
C PRO A 20 26.31 7.22 9.64
N ARG A 21 25.37 6.39 9.17
CA ARG A 21 24.93 6.39 7.77
C ARG A 21 24.48 7.77 7.35
N SER A 22 24.92 8.23 6.17
CA SER A 22 24.48 9.52 5.63
C SER A 22 22.96 9.52 5.41
N VAL A 23 22.35 10.70 5.60
CA VAL A 23 20.91 10.89 5.38
C VAL A 23 20.53 10.56 3.94
N ASP A 24 21.40 10.90 2.99
CA ASP A 24 21.24 10.59 1.56
C ASP A 24 21.14 9.08 1.31
N ALA A 25 22.05 8.30 1.88
CA ALA A 25 22.04 6.84 1.73
C ALA A 25 20.77 6.21 2.32
N GLN A 26 20.32 6.69 3.48
CA GLN A 26 19.08 6.20 4.10
C GLN A 26 17.85 6.47 3.24
N TYR A 27 17.74 7.67 2.66
CA TYR A 27 16.62 8.01 1.78
C TYR A 27 16.67 7.27 0.45
N GLN A 28 17.87 7.06 -0.10
CA GLN A 28 18.06 6.27 -1.31
C GLN A 28 17.66 4.80 -1.08
N GLU A 29 18.17 4.15 -0.03
CA GLU A 29 17.79 2.78 0.35
C GLU A 29 16.28 2.64 0.51
N CYS A 30 15.62 3.62 1.14
CA CYS A 30 14.16 3.63 1.32
C CYS A 30 13.42 3.67 -0.03
N LEU A 31 13.86 4.53 -0.97
CA LEU A 31 13.23 4.66 -2.29
C LEU A 31 13.43 3.42 -3.14
N GLU A 32 14.64 2.89 -3.20
CA GLU A 32 14.95 1.66 -3.94
C GLU A 32 14.12 0.48 -3.41
N ALA A 33 14.05 0.34 -2.09
CA ALA A 33 13.25 -0.68 -1.42
C ALA A 33 11.75 -0.53 -1.70
N TYR A 34 11.23 0.71 -1.75
CA TYR A 34 9.84 0.99 -2.05
C TYR A 34 9.51 0.67 -3.52
N VAL A 35 10.32 1.13 -4.46
CA VAL A 35 10.09 0.93 -5.91
C VAL A 35 10.01 -0.55 -6.27
N VAL A 36 10.91 -1.39 -5.73
CA VAL A 36 10.87 -2.84 -5.97
C VAL A 36 9.56 -3.46 -5.48
N ARG A 37 9.03 -3.01 -4.35
CA ARG A 37 7.77 -3.53 -3.81
C ARG A 37 6.56 -2.97 -4.53
N ALA A 38 6.57 -1.70 -4.90
CA ALA A 38 5.50 -1.07 -5.67
C ALA A 38 5.30 -1.79 -7.00
N ARG A 39 6.38 -2.16 -7.71
CA ARG A 39 6.30 -2.99 -8.92
C ARG A 39 5.66 -4.36 -8.67
N ARG A 40 5.98 -5.01 -7.56
CA ARG A 40 5.34 -6.30 -7.19
C ARG A 40 3.86 -6.16 -6.87
N VAL A 41 3.42 -5.01 -6.39
CA VAL A 41 1.99 -4.70 -6.20
C VAL A 41 1.32 -4.54 -7.57
N GLU A 42 1.94 -3.77 -8.47
CA GLU A 42 1.44 -3.53 -9.84
C GLU A 42 1.34 -4.83 -10.66
N GLU A 43 2.31 -5.73 -10.53
CA GLU A 43 2.34 -7.03 -11.22
C GLU A 43 1.37 -8.07 -10.62
N HIS A 44 0.71 -7.78 -9.50
CA HIS A 44 -0.18 -8.75 -8.86
C HIS A 44 -1.44 -8.97 -9.72
N SER A 45 -1.91 -10.23 -9.80
CA SER A 45 -3.08 -10.60 -10.61
C SER A 45 -4.34 -9.79 -10.28
N LEU A 46 -4.54 -9.45 -9.00
CA LEU A 46 -5.65 -8.60 -8.56
C LEU A 46 -5.50 -7.13 -8.98
N ALA A 47 -4.27 -6.65 -9.15
CA ALA A 47 -4.00 -5.28 -9.62
C ALA A 47 -4.05 -5.17 -11.15
N ALA A 48 -3.79 -6.29 -11.86
CA ALA A 48 -3.85 -6.36 -13.31
C ALA A 48 -5.28 -6.18 -13.86
N ASP A 49 -6.31 -6.53 -13.08
CA ASP A 49 -7.72 -6.30 -13.42
C ASP A 49 -8.29 -5.16 -12.57
N TRP A 50 -8.16 -3.93 -13.10
CA TRP A 50 -8.67 -2.73 -12.45
C TRP A 50 -10.19 -2.77 -12.22
N TYR A 51 -10.96 -3.34 -13.16
CA TYR A 51 -12.41 -3.38 -13.03
C TYR A 51 -12.82 -4.32 -11.90
N ALA A 52 -12.22 -5.51 -11.81
CA ALA A 52 -12.46 -6.41 -10.70
C ALA A 52 -12.10 -5.78 -9.36
N LEU A 53 -11.02 -4.98 -9.29
CA LEU A 53 -10.64 -4.26 -8.07
C LEU A 53 -11.69 -3.22 -7.64
N VAL A 54 -12.23 -2.44 -8.60
CA VAL A 54 -13.29 -1.45 -8.32
C VAL A 54 -14.55 -2.15 -7.81
N VAL A 55 -14.96 -3.26 -8.41
CA VAL A 55 -16.14 -4.04 -7.96
C VAL A 55 -15.99 -4.47 -6.50
N LEU A 56 -14.78 -4.80 -6.04
CA LEU A 56 -14.55 -5.14 -4.62
C LEU A 56 -14.79 -3.96 -3.67
N THR A 57 -14.62 -2.71 -4.14
CA THR A 57 -14.89 -1.51 -3.34
C THR A 57 -16.39 -1.20 -3.24
N GLU A 58 -17.21 -1.71 -4.15
CA GLU A 58 -18.65 -1.46 -4.20
C GLU A 58 -19.45 -2.39 -3.28
N MET A 59 -18.82 -3.43 -2.71
CA MET A 59 -19.43 -4.37 -1.75
C MET A 59 -20.78 -4.94 -2.24
N GLN A 60 -20.81 -5.45 -3.46
CA GLN A 60 -22.03 -5.98 -4.07
C GLN A 60 -22.50 -7.27 -3.36
N MET A 61 -23.74 -7.26 -2.88
CA MET A 61 -24.42 -8.41 -2.29
C MET A 61 -25.64 -8.79 -3.13
N SER A 62 -25.85 -10.10 -3.32
CA SER A 62 -27.02 -10.66 -3.99
C SER A 62 -27.99 -11.26 -2.97
N VAL A 63 -29.29 -11.03 -3.15
CA VAL A 63 -30.34 -11.67 -2.36
C VAL A 63 -31.01 -12.74 -3.21
N VAL A 64 -30.96 -13.98 -2.75
CA VAL A 64 -31.57 -15.14 -3.42
C VAL A 64 -32.71 -15.65 -2.55
N GLN A 65 -33.92 -15.64 -3.09
CA GLN A 65 -35.08 -16.28 -2.47
C GLN A 65 -35.16 -17.74 -2.93
N ARG A 66 -35.26 -18.67 -1.98
CA ARG A 66 -35.43 -20.10 -2.24
C ARG A 66 -36.91 -20.50 -2.25
N ASP A 67 -37.18 -21.66 -2.85
CA ASP A 67 -38.53 -22.23 -2.99
C ASP A 67 -39.21 -22.56 -1.65
N ASP A 68 -38.42 -22.68 -0.57
CA ASP A 68 -38.88 -22.88 0.82
C ASP A 68 -39.24 -21.58 1.53
N GLY A 69 -39.07 -20.43 0.86
CA GLY A 69 -39.31 -19.11 1.43
C GLY A 69 -38.12 -18.52 2.19
N GLU A 70 -36.98 -19.22 2.28
CA GLU A 70 -35.76 -18.65 2.86
C GLU A 70 -35.14 -17.60 1.94
N MET A 71 -34.62 -16.52 2.54
CA MET A 71 -33.82 -15.51 1.84
C MET A 71 -32.36 -15.63 2.23
N TRP A 72 -31.50 -15.79 1.24
CA TRP A 72 -30.06 -15.89 1.43
C TRP A 72 -29.39 -14.63 0.88
N ILE A 73 -28.48 -14.06 1.67
CA ILE A 73 -27.59 -12.99 1.21
C ILE A 73 -26.27 -13.66 0.83
N ARG A 74 -25.83 -13.45 -0.42
CA ARG A 74 -24.60 -14.02 -0.95
C ARG A 74 -23.70 -12.92 -1.49
N GLN A 75 -22.45 -12.95 -1.06
CA GLN A 75 -21.37 -12.10 -1.54
C GLN A 75 -20.29 -12.97 -2.17
N GLU A 76 -19.87 -12.62 -3.38
CA GLU A 76 -18.76 -13.28 -4.04
C GLU A 76 -17.46 -12.55 -3.72
N PHE A 77 -16.43 -13.30 -3.37
CA PHE A 77 -15.08 -12.79 -3.16
C PHE A 77 -14.11 -13.50 -4.10
N PRO A 78 -12.97 -12.87 -4.43
CA PRO A 78 -11.87 -13.57 -5.12
C PRO A 78 -11.38 -14.74 -4.25
N ALA A 79 -10.66 -15.68 -4.87
CA ALA A 79 -10.04 -16.77 -4.13
C ALA A 79 -9.19 -16.24 -2.97
N GLU A 80 -9.34 -16.84 -1.78
CA GLU A 80 -8.71 -16.40 -0.53
C GLU A 80 -7.18 -16.20 -0.70
N GLU A 81 -6.51 -17.16 -1.34
CA GLU A 81 -5.07 -17.10 -1.62
C GLU A 81 -4.67 -15.83 -2.40
N VAL A 82 -5.52 -15.36 -3.32
CA VAL A 82 -5.28 -14.13 -4.10
C VAL A 82 -5.40 -12.90 -3.21
N VAL A 83 -6.39 -12.88 -2.32
CA VAL A 83 -6.62 -11.77 -1.39
C VAL A 83 -5.49 -11.68 -0.36
N GLU A 84 -5.10 -12.81 0.24
CA GLU A 84 -3.98 -12.86 1.20
C GLU A 84 -2.65 -12.46 0.54
N SER A 85 -2.42 -12.96 -0.67
CA SER A 85 -1.26 -12.63 -1.50
C SER A 85 -1.19 -11.13 -1.83
N ALA A 86 -2.34 -10.49 -2.13
CA ALA A 86 -2.44 -9.06 -2.35
C ALA A 86 -2.17 -8.27 -1.06
N ALA A 87 -2.81 -8.65 0.05
CA ALA A 87 -2.65 -8.00 1.34
C ALA A 87 -1.18 -8.00 1.82
N ALA A 88 -0.49 -9.13 1.65
CA ALA A 88 0.94 -9.24 1.98
C ALA A 88 1.80 -8.28 1.15
N ARG A 89 1.46 -8.04 -0.12
CA ARG A 89 2.18 -7.13 -1.03
C ARG A 89 1.86 -5.66 -0.79
N LEU A 90 0.66 -5.34 -0.29
CA LEU A 90 0.21 -3.98 0.01
C LEU A 90 0.78 -3.42 1.33
N ARG A 91 1.45 -4.24 2.14
CA ARG A 91 2.12 -3.83 3.39
C ARG A 91 2.94 -2.53 3.32
N PRO A 92 3.82 -2.28 2.32
CA PRO A 92 4.55 -1.01 2.19
C PRO A 92 3.64 0.21 1.90
N ILE A 93 2.39 0.00 1.51
CA ILE A 93 1.41 1.07 1.29
C ILE A 93 0.57 1.31 2.55
N LEU A 94 0.21 0.25 3.27
CA LEU A 94 -0.73 0.32 4.39
C LEU A 94 -0.08 0.43 5.77
N LEU A 95 1.11 -0.18 5.97
CA LEU A 95 1.69 -0.35 7.30
C LEU A 95 2.78 0.68 7.59
N GLU A 96 2.52 1.59 8.53
CA GLU A 96 3.46 2.63 8.95
C GLU A 96 4.80 2.07 9.49
N GLY A 97 4.74 0.90 10.11
CA GLY A 97 5.90 0.18 10.64
C GLY A 97 6.85 -0.38 9.57
N ASP A 98 6.40 -0.47 8.31
CA ASP A 98 7.25 -0.97 7.23
C ASP A 98 8.43 -0.01 6.97
N ALA A 99 9.63 -0.56 6.76
CA ALA A 99 10.84 0.22 6.55
C ALA A 99 10.72 1.17 5.35
N CYS A 100 9.97 0.76 4.32
CA CYS A 100 9.77 1.54 3.10
C CYS A 100 8.31 1.98 2.93
N PHE A 101 7.61 2.21 4.04
CA PHE A 101 6.23 2.71 4.02
C PHE A 101 6.05 3.92 3.07
N TYR A 102 4.92 4.00 2.37
CA TYR A 102 4.64 5.01 1.35
C TYR A 102 4.91 6.45 1.79
N GLN A 103 4.55 6.83 3.03
CA GLN A 103 4.86 8.17 3.54
C GLN A 103 6.36 8.41 3.78
N LYS A 104 7.13 7.36 4.11
CA LYS A 104 8.60 7.42 4.22
C LYS A 104 9.23 7.57 2.83
N ALA A 105 8.71 6.85 1.83
CA ALA A 105 9.11 7.00 0.44
C ALA A 105 8.82 8.43 -0.08
N LEU A 106 7.62 8.96 0.14
CA LEU A 106 7.29 10.36 -0.24
C LEU A 106 8.16 11.39 0.49
N ARG A 107 8.52 11.14 1.76
CA ARG A 107 9.48 11.98 2.48
C ARG A 107 10.86 11.96 1.81
N ALA A 108 11.32 10.79 1.36
CA ALA A 108 12.58 10.65 0.63
C ALA A 108 12.54 11.37 -0.72
N VAL A 109 11.43 11.28 -1.47
CA VAL A 109 11.23 12.07 -2.70
C VAL A 109 11.32 13.56 -2.39
N GLY A 110 10.61 14.04 -1.37
CA GLY A 110 10.67 15.45 -0.96
C GLY A 110 12.07 15.90 -0.55
N TYR A 111 12.89 15.01 0.03
CA TYR A 111 14.28 15.31 0.33
C TYR A 111 15.08 15.58 -0.95
N PHE A 112 15.01 14.71 -1.96
CA PHE A 112 15.76 14.88 -3.21
C PHE A 112 15.21 16.02 -4.08
N CYS A 113 13.91 16.28 -4.01
CA CYS A 113 13.23 17.33 -4.77
C CYS A 113 13.24 18.72 -4.09
N ARG A 114 13.89 18.88 -2.93
CA ARG A 114 13.86 20.12 -2.12
C ARG A 114 14.31 21.40 -2.84
N ALA A 115 15.09 21.26 -3.93
CA ALA A 115 15.56 22.39 -4.74
C ALA A 115 14.48 22.91 -5.71
N SER A 116 13.41 22.15 -5.92
CA SER A 116 12.29 22.47 -6.81
C SER A 116 11.04 22.77 -5.99
N PRO A 117 10.56 24.03 -5.98
CA PRO A 117 9.33 24.39 -5.26
C PRO A 117 8.10 23.62 -5.74
N GLN A 118 7.98 23.40 -7.05
CA GLN A 118 6.87 22.67 -7.66
C GLN A 118 6.83 21.22 -7.18
N ASP A 119 7.97 20.52 -7.18
CA ASP A 119 8.02 19.12 -6.75
C ASP A 119 7.79 19.00 -5.24
N THR A 120 8.30 19.96 -4.47
CA THR A 120 8.07 20.02 -3.02
C THR A 120 6.59 20.21 -2.70
N GLU A 121 5.89 21.07 -3.45
CA GLU A 121 4.45 21.25 -3.32
C GLU A 121 3.68 19.99 -3.71
N TRP A 122 4.05 19.34 -4.81
CA TRP A 122 3.46 18.07 -5.22
C TRP A 122 3.60 17.01 -4.13
N VAL A 123 4.80 16.79 -3.60
CA VAL A 123 5.02 15.83 -2.50
C VAL A 123 4.16 16.17 -1.28
N ARG A 124 4.06 17.45 -0.93
CA ARG A 124 3.22 17.89 0.21
C ARG A 124 1.75 17.57 -0.04
N ALA A 125 1.23 17.88 -1.22
CA ALA A 125 -0.16 17.66 -1.62
C ALA A 125 -0.49 16.15 -1.61
N THR A 126 0.33 15.32 -2.28
CA THR A 126 0.14 13.86 -2.32
C THR A 126 0.17 13.25 -0.92
N ARG A 127 1.07 13.70 -0.04
CA ARG A 127 1.10 13.21 1.36
C ARG A 127 -0.15 13.59 2.14
N ALA A 128 -0.69 14.79 1.91
CA ALA A 128 -1.91 15.27 2.56
C ALA A 128 -3.14 14.50 2.07
N GLU A 129 -3.25 14.33 0.76
CA GLU A 129 -4.31 13.54 0.13
C GLU A 129 -4.32 12.10 0.65
N TRP A 130 -3.17 11.42 0.67
CA TRP A 130 -3.07 10.08 1.21
C TRP A 130 -3.56 9.99 2.65
N ARG A 131 -3.10 10.90 3.52
CA ARG A 131 -3.55 10.95 4.92
C ARG A 131 -5.05 11.17 5.05
N SER A 132 -5.64 11.97 4.16
CA SER A 132 -7.09 12.18 4.14
C SER A 132 -7.85 10.91 3.77
N ARG A 133 -7.34 10.15 2.79
CA ARG A 133 -7.99 8.92 2.29
C ARG A 133 -7.92 7.75 3.28
N VAL A 134 -6.86 7.65 4.07
CA VAL A 134 -6.66 6.54 5.02
C VAL A 134 -7.04 6.89 6.46
N ASN A 135 -7.59 8.08 6.69
CA ASN A 135 -8.02 8.49 8.02
C ASN A 135 -9.34 7.79 8.37
N PRO A 136 -9.39 6.94 9.42
CA PRO A 136 -10.62 6.24 9.80
C PRO A 136 -11.74 7.18 10.30
N ALA A 137 -11.48 8.49 10.45
CA ALA A 137 -12.44 9.49 10.88
C ALA A 137 -13.21 10.18 9.73
N THR A 138 -13.00 9.79 8.45
CA THR A 138 -13.87 10.27 7.36
C THR A 138 -15.25 9.60 7.46
N ALA A 139 -16.27 10.42 7.70
CA ALA A 139 -17.63 10.01 8.04
C ALA A 139 -18.43 9.23 6.97
N GLU A 140 -17.83 8.92 5.80
CA GLU A 140 -18.51 8.29 4.67
C GLU A 140 -18.45 6.75 4.67
N GLU A 141 -17.74 6.11 5.60
CA GLU A 141 -17.41 4.67 5.51
C GLU A 141 -18.47 3.67 6.03
N ALA A 142 -19.74 4.03 6.17
CA ALA A 142 -20.77 3.03 6.50
C ALA A 142 -22.15 3.35 5.91
N GLY A 143 -22.25 3.43 4.58
CA GLY A 143 -23.52 3.47 3.87
C GLY A 143 -23.63 2.27 2.92
N TYR A 144 -24.28 1.19 3.34
CA TYR A 144 -24.61 0.10 2.43
C TYR A 144 -25.69 0.57 1.46
N TRP A 145 -25.53 0.32 0.17
CA TRP A 145 -26.53 0.59 -0.84
C TRP A 145 -27.14 -0.74 -1.31
N VAL A 146 -28.44 -0.95 -1.07
CA VAL A 146 -29.13 -2.20 -1.39
C VAL A 146 -29.93 -2.04 -2.68
N VAL A 147 -29.42 -2.61 -3.77
CA VAL A 147 -30.18 -2.76 -5.02
C VAL A 147 -30.78 -4.14 -5.07
N VAL A 148 -32.12 -4.23 -5.19
CA VAL A 148 -32.81 -5.50 -5.39
C VAL A 148 -33.14 -5.67 -6.87
N SER A 149 -32.50 -6.65 -7.50
CA SER A 149 -32.76 -7.04 -8.88
C SER A 149 -33.76 -8.19 -8.96
N ASN A 150 -34.81 -8.06 -9.77
CA ASN A 150 -35.74 -9.15 -10.05
C ASN A 150 -35.18 -10.06 -11.17
N ALA A 151 -34.84 -11.31 -10.83
CA ALA A 151 -34.23 -12.27 -11.75
C ALA A 151 -35.13 -12.70 -12.93
N VAL A 152 -36.44 -12.47 -12.86
CA VAL A 152 -37.40 -12.84 -13.92
C VAL A 152 -37.64 -11.72 -14.92
N THR A 153 -37.60 -10.45 -14.46
CA THR A 153 -37.90 -9.28 -15.31
C THR A 153 -36.67 -8.45 -15.67
N GLY A 154 -35.53 -8.67 -15.00
CA GLY A 154 -34.31 -7.88 -15.19
C GLY A 154 -34.41 -6.45 -14.64
N GLU A 155 -35.48 -6.13 -13.91
CA GLU A 155 -35.68 -4.81 -13.32
C GLU A 155 -34.89 -4.67 -12.01
N ASN A 156 -34.10 -3.60 -11.93
CA ASN A 156 -33.44 -3.18 -10.70
C ASN A 156 -34.32 -2.17 -9.97
N ARG A 157 -34.65 -2.45 -8.70
CA ARG A 157 -35.30 -1.48 -7.82
C ARG A 157 -34.39 -1.14 -6.66
N ASP A 158 -34.29 0.16 -6.43
CA ASP A 158 -33.59 0.71 -5.29
C ASP A 158 -34.44 0.53 -4.02
N LEU A 159 -33.86 -0.06 -2.98
CA LEU A 159 -34.47 -0.09 -1.66
C LEU A 159 -33.86 1.06 -0.85
N HIS A 160 -34.50 2.23 -0.93
CA HIS A 160 -34.25 3.30 0.04
C HIS A 160 -34.67 2.84 1.44
N CYS A 161 -33.74 2.23 2.17
CA CYS A 161 -33.87 2.02 3.60
C CYS A 161 -33.41 3.29 4.32
N HIS A 162 -34.36 4.14 4.70
CA HIS A 162 -34.14 5.07 5.81
C HIS A 162 -33.94 4.24 7.08
N LEU A 163 -32.71 4.27 7.63
CA LEU A 163 -32.42 3.97 9.03
C LEU A 163 -32.00 5.27 9.71
#